data_AF-F2TC82-F1
#
_entry.id   AF-F2TC82-F1
#
_cell.length_a   1.000
_cell.length_b   1.000
_cell.length_c   1.000
_cell.angle_alpha   90.00
_cell.angle_beta   90.00
_cell.angle_gamma   90.00
#
_symmetry.space_group_name_H-M   'P 1'
#
loop_
_entity.id
_entity.type
_entity.pdbx_description
1 polymer ?
#
loop_
_entity_poly.entity_id
_entity_poly.type
_entity_poly.pdbx_seq_one_letter_code
_entity_poly.pdbx_strand_id
1 'polypeptide(L)'
;MSSMRNAVQRRPHRERAQISSREKWGILEKHKDYSLRARDYNVKKAKLQRLREKARDRNPDEFAFGMMSEKSNKQGRHGARGSETSTLSHEAIKLLKTQDAGYLRVVGEKVRRQLEGVEQEVRLQDGMNGVLQGDTGRKIVFADSLEEQRRLWIERGDMEDENGDSDEGRSEKGEASFGEKQKQAQKSKKQIEAEEWARREMLAARRLKKRATEVRRKKVEALRVQHKELVAAEQELDRQRAKMENSVGGVNKYGIKWKIRERKK
;
A
#
# COMPACT_ATOMS: atom_id res chain seq x y z
N MET A 1 40.21 69.26 1.63
CA MET A 1 38.86 69.83 1.83
C MET A 1 38.12 69.84 0.50
N SER A 2 36.83 69.53 0.51
CA SER A 2 35.98 69.38 -0.67
C SER A 2 34.69 70.16 -0.46
N SER A 3 34.77 71.50 -0.45
CA SER A 3 33.68 72.36 0.04
C SER A 3 32.57 72.67 -0.98
N MET A 4 32.67 72.24 -2.24
CA MET A 4 31.59 72.42 -3.25
C MET A 4 31.20 71.13 -4.01
N ARG A 5 31.44 69.94 -3.44
CA ARG A 5 31.00 68.68 -4.09
C ARG A 5 29.51 68.38 -3.96
N ASN A 6 28.82 69.05 -3.04
CA ASN A 6 27.37 68.87 -2.78
C ASN A 6 26.50 69.95 -3.43
N ALA A 7 27.08 70.99 -4.03
CA ALA A 7 26.32 72.07 -4.69
C ALA A 7 25.76 71.66 -6.07
N VAL A 8 26.34 70.63 -6.70
CA VAL A 8 25.87 70.04 -7.95
C VAL A 8 25.72 68.54 -7.73
N GLN A 9 24.48 68.04 -7.78
CA GLN A 9 24.20 66.60 -7.64
C GLN A 9 24.86 65.83 -8.79
N ARG A 10 25.82 64.97 -8.48
CA ARG A 10 26.44 64.09 -9.47
C ARG A 10 25.45 62.99 -9.84
N ARG A 11 25.18 62.84 -11.14
CA ARG A 11 24.33 61.75 -11.64
C ARG A 11 25.03 60.40 -11.43
N PRO A 12 24.35 59.38 -10.90
CA PRO A 12 24.91 58.03 -10.85
C PRO A 12 25.01 57.47 -12.27
N HIS A 13 26.18 56.97 -12.64
CA HIS A 13 26.36 56.22 -13.89
C HIS A 13 25.81 54.80 -13.70
N ARG A 14 24.83 54.41 -14.53
CA ARG A 14 24.24 53.06 -14.52
C ARG A 14 25.14 52.10 -15.31
N GLU A 15 25.23 50.86 -14.82
CA GLU A 15 25.97 49.81 -15.48
C GLU A 15 25.17 49.25 -16.68
N ARG A 16 25.86 48.89 -17.77
CA ARG A 16 25.23 48.31 -18.98
C ARG A 16 25.00 46.81 -18.82
N ALA A 17 23.88 46.33 -19.38
CA ALA A 17 23.56 44.90 -19.47
C ALA A 17 24.43 44.14 -20.49
N GLN A 18 24.27 42.81 -20.54
CA GLN A 18 24.87 41.93 -21.56
C GLN A 18 24.24 42.19 -22.94
N ILE A 19 24.98 41.94 -24.01
CA ILE A 19 24.46 42.01 -25.40
C ILE A 19 23.46 40.86 -25.61
N SER A 20 22.30 41.13 -26.22
CA SER A 20 21.22 40.15 -26.42
C SER A 20 21.67 38.84 -27.09
N SER A 21 22.53 38.92 -28.12
CA SER A 21 23.06 37.72 -28.80
C SER A 21 23.94 36.83 -27.91
N ARG A 22 24.42 37.35 -26.78
CA ARG A 22 25.29 36.65 -25.82
C ARG A 22 24.62 36.39 -24.48
N GLU A 23 23.32 36.67 -24.36
CA GLU A 23 22.55 36.43 -23.13
C GLU A 23 22.60 34.96 -22.67
N LYS A 24 22.75 34.01 -23.62
CA LYS A 24 22.97 32.57 -23.35
C LYS A 24 24.14 32.29 -22.38
N TRP A 25 25.16 33.14 -22.35
CA TRP A 25 26.36 32.95 -21.51
C TRP A 25 26.22 33.55 -20.10
N GLY A 26 25.04 34.10 -19.78
CA GLY A 26 24.76 34.72 -18.49
C GLY A 26 25.20 36.18 -18.41
N ILE A 27 25.36 36.65 -17.17
CA ILE A 27 25.59 38.06 -16.86
C ILE A 27 26.97 38.50 -17.37
N LEU A 28 27.04 39.71 -17.94
CA LEU A 28 28.30 40.35 -18.31
C LEU A 28 29.03 40.83 -17.05
N GLU A 29 29.95 40.02 -16.54
CA GLU A 29 30.74 40.34 -15.35
C GLU A 29 31.43 41.70 -15.47
N LYS A 30 31.34 42.47 -14.39
CA LYS A 30 32.01 43.76 -14.24
C LYS A 30 33.18 43.63 -13.26
N HIS A 31 33.92 44.72 -13.08
CA HIS A 31 35.09 44.74 -12.19
C HIS A 31 34.76 44.34 -10.75
N LYS A 32 33.55 44.66 -10.25
CA LYS A 32 33.06 44.24 -8.94
C LYS A 32 32.95 42.72 -8.84
N ASP A 33 32.33 42.10 -9.84
CA ASP A 33 32.15 40.64 -9.91
C ASP A 33 33.50 39.93 -10.06
N TYR A 34 34.36 40.43 -10.94
CA TYR A 34 35.73 39.95 -11.09
C TYR A 34 36.50 40.01 -9.76
N SER A 35 36.39 41.10 -9.02
CA SER A 35 37.06 41.26 -7.72
C SER A 35 36.59 40.24 -6.70
N LEU A 36 35.28 39.94 -6.64
CA LEU A 36 34.73 38.91 -5.77
C LEU A 36 35.22 37.50 -6.17
N ARG A 37 35.18 37.19 -7.48
CA ARG A 37 35.66 35.91 -8.00
C ARG A 37 37.16 35.71 -7.77
N ALA A 38 37.97 36.74 -8.01
CA ALA A 38 39.41 36.70 -7.79
C ALA A 38 39.75 36.49 -6.30
N ARG A 39 39.00 37.14 -5.40
CA ARG A 39 39.14 36.93 -3.95
C ARG A 39 38.79 35.50 -3.54
N ASP A 40 37.65 34.97 -3.99
CA ASP A 40 37.26 33.58 -3.70
C ASP A 40 38.28 32.58 -4.23
N TYR A 41 38.75 32.75 -5.46
CA TYR A 41 39.80 31.92 -6.04
C TYR A 41 41.09 31.97 -5.23
N ASN A 42 41.54 33.15 -4.81
CA ASN A 42 42.74 33.32 -4.01
C ASN A 42 42.61 32.67 -2.62
N VAL A 43 41.42 32.75 -1.99
CA VAL A 43 41.13 32.06 -0.72
C VAL A 43 41.23 30.54 -0.90
N LYS A 44 40.60 29.99 -1.94
CA LYS A 44 40.66 28.55 -2.25
C LYS A 44 42.08 28.11 -2.57
N LYS A 45 42.82 28.89 -3.35
CA LYS A 45 44.23 28.65 -3.68
C LYS A 45 45.09 28.61 -2.42
N ALA A 46 44.95 29.59 -1.52
CA ALA A 46 45.67 29.63 -0.24
C ALA A 46 45.32 28.42 0.65
N LYS A 47 44.04 28.02 0.72
CA LYS A 47 43.61 26.83 1.46
C LYS A 47 44.24 25.55 0.89
N LEU A 48 44.22 25.37 -0.43
CA LEU A 48 44.84 24.22 -1.09
C LEU A 48 46.35 24.19 -0.86
N GLN A 49 47.01 25.34 -0.90
CA GLN A 49 48.44 25.42 -0.59
C GLN A 49 48.73 24.97 0.84
N ARG A 50 47.98 25.45 1.84
CA ARG A 50 48.13 24.99 3.23
C ARG A 50 47.87 23.49 3.40
N LEU A 51 46.88 22.94 2.71
CA LEU A 51 46.61 21.50 2.74
C LEU A 51 47.73 20.69 2.09
N ARG A 52 48.34 21.19 1.01
CA ARG A 52 49.51 20.58 0.38
C ARG A 52 50.72 20.61 1.31
N GLU A 53 50.97 21.72 1.98
CA GLU A 53 52.04 21.85 2.99
C GLU A 53 51.83 20.83 4.11
N LYS A 54 50.63 20.76 4.70
CA LYS A 54 50.28 19.75 5.72
C LYS A 54 50.45 18.31 5.24
N ALA A 55 50.07 18.02 4.00
CA ALA A 55 50.20 16.67 3.44
C ALA A 55 51.66 16.30 3.15
N ARG A 56 52.48 17.28 2.71
CA ARG A 56 53.92 17.12 2.48
C ARG A 56 54.67 16.92 3.78
N ASP A 57 54.36 17.72 4.79
CA ASP A 57 55.06 17.78 6.08
C ASP A 57 54.44 16.80 7.11
N ARG A 58 53.66 15.80 6.65
CA ARG A 58 53.03 14.81 7.52
C ARG A 58 54.09 13.89 8.12
N ASN A 59 54.08 13.73 9.45
CA ASN A 59 54.91 12.74 10.13
C ASN A 59 54.36 11.33 9.86
N PRO A 60 55.12 10.41 9.23
CA PRO A 60 54.66 9.04 8.98
C PRO A 60 54.40 8.25 10.26
N ASP A 61 55.03 8.64 11.38
CA ASP A 61 54.93 7.97 12.67
C ASP A 61 53.96 8.68 13.64
N GLU A 62 53.11 9.58 13.14
CA GLU A 62 52.11 10.25 13.98
C GLU A 62 51.09 9.26 14.54
N PHE A 63 50.86 9.31 15.85
CA PHE A 63 49.85 8.51 16.53
C PHE A 63 48.85 9.40 17.27
N ALA A 64 47.57 9.21 16.98
CA ALA A 64 46.48 9.81 17.72
C ALA A 64 45.49 8.72 18.17
N PHE A 65 44.97 8.82 19.39
CA PHE A 65 44.03 7.84 19.94
C PHE A 65 42.77 7.64 19.08
N GLY A 66 42.36 8.64 18.30
CA GLY A 66 41.26 8.54 17.33
C GLY A 66 41.48 7.48 16.25
N MET A 67 42.74 7.24 15.85
CA MET A 67 43.11 6.24 14.83
C MET A 67 42.75 4.81 15.24
N MET A 68 42.61 4.53 16.55
CA MET A 68 42.19 3.21 17.05
C MET A 68 40.70 2.91 16.76
N SER A 69 39.88 3.96 16.66
CA SER A 69 38.43 3.86 16.43
C SER A 69 38.03 4.03 14.96
N GLU A 70 38.87 4.69 14.18
CA GLU A 70 38.61 5.00 12.78
C GLU A 70 38.96 3.81 11.87
N LYS A 71 37.93 3.11 11.39
CA LYS A 71 38.08 1.93 10.52
C LYS A 71 38.35 2.26 9.05
N SER A 72 38.50 3.52 8.68
CA SER A 72 38.56 3.96 7.27
C SER A 72 39.57 5.07 7.04
N ASN A 73 40.82 4.67 6.79
CA ASN A 73 41.82 5.50 6.13
C ASN A 73 42.03 5.06 4.67
N LYS A 74 40.94 4.71 3.96
CA LYS A 74 41.02 4.47 2.52
C LYS A 74 40.91 5.81 1.79
N GLN A 75 41.87 6.09 0.92
CA GLN A 75 41.94 7.33 0.13
C GLN A 75 40.58 7.63 -0.54
N GLY A 76 40.00 8.80 -0.23
CA GLY A 76 38.71 9.26 -0.76
C GLY A 76 37.48 8.93 0.08
N ARG A 77 37.62 8.21 1.21
CA ARG A 77 36.51 7.96 2.17
C ARG A 77 36.89 8.46 3.56
N HIS A 78 36.93 9.77 3.71
CA HIS A 78 36.98 10.43 5.01
C HIS A 78 35.63 11.09 5.24
N GLY A 79 34.79 10.49 6.07
CA GLY A 79 33.51 11.12 6.37
C GLY A 79 32.45 10.17 6.88
N ALA A 80 31.79 10.67 7.90
CA ALA A 80 30.75 10.07 8.70
C ALA A 80 31.26 8.85 9.46
N ARG A 81 31.24 8.97 10.80
CA ARG A 81 30.86 7.87 11.66
C ARG A 81 29.60 7.28 11.01
N GLY A 82 29.79 6.26 10.16
CA GLY A 82 28.68 5.55 9.56
C GLY A 82 27.87 5.13 10.76
N SER A 83 26.66 5.71 10.88
CA SER A 83 25.74 5.54 12.00
C SER A 83 26.01 4.16 12.56
N GLU A 84 26.58 4.13 13.77
CA GLU A 84 26.86 2.88 14.45
C GLU A 84 25.51 2.18 14.58
N THR A 85 25.14 1.39 13.56
CA THR A 85 24.37 0.18 13.72
C THR A 85 25.25 -0.70 14.58
N SER A 86 25.33 -0.31 15.86
CA SER A 86 25.91 -1.06 16.94
C SER A 86 25.35 -2.45 16.76
N THR A 87 26.24 -3.39 16.46
CA THR A 87 25.86 -4.78 16.30
C THR A 87 25.25 -5.21 17.62
N LEU A 88 23.94 -5.43 17.62
CA LEU A 88 23.21 -5.81 18.83
C LEU A 88 23.79 -7.13 19.37
N SER A 89 23.91 -7.23 20.69
CA SER A 89 24.32 -8.48 21.32
C SER A 89 23.32 -9.58 20.98
N HIS A 90 23.78 -10.83 20.94
CA HIS A 90 22.92 -11.96 20.60
C HIS A 90 21.71 -12.08 21.55
N GLU A 91 21.90 -11.74 22.82
CA GLU A 91 20.84 -11.69 23.83
C GLU A 91 19.83 -10.58 23.55
N ALA A 92 20.27 -9.37 23.20
CA ALA A 92 19.38 -8.28 22.81
C ALA A 92 18.52 -8.67 21.60
N ILE A 93 19.11 -9.35 20.60
CA ILE A 93 18.38 -9.85 19.44
C ILE A 93 17.34 -10.91 19.85
N LYS A 94 17.66 -11.81 20.78
CA LYS A 94 16.70 -12.81 21.31
C LYS A 94 15.51 -12.14 22.00
N LEU A 95 15.77 -11.11 22.80
CA LEU A 95 14.74 -10.34 23.48
C LEU A 95 13.80 -9.67 22.48
N LEU A 96 14.36 -8.94 21.50
CA LEU A 96 13.58 -8.25 20.48
C LEU A 96 12.71 -9.22 19.67
N LYS A 97 13.28 -10.34 19.23
CA LYS A 97 12.50 -11.36 18.52
C LYS A 97 11.40 -11.98 19.40
N THR A 98 11.64 -12.13 20.70
CA THR A 98 10.60 -12.64 21.62
C THR A 98 9.43 -11.65 21.75
N GLN A 99 9.72 -10.34 21.79
CA GLN A 99 8.69 -9.29 21.78
C GLN A 99 7.91 -9.30 20.46
N ASP A 100 8.60 -9.37 19.33
CA ASP A 100 7.99 -9.44 18.00
C ASP A 100 7.08 -10.68 17.86
N ALA A 101 7.50 -11.84 18.39
CA ALA A 101 6.68 -13.06 18.43
C ALA A 101 5.37 -12.83 19.18
N GLY A 102 5.45 -12.23 20.37
CA GLY A 102 4.28 -11.91 21.18
C GLY A 102 3.34 -10.94 20.47
N TYR A 103 3.89 -9.92 19.81
CA TYR A 103 3.12 -8.96 19.03
C TYR A 103 2.38 -9.65 17.87
N LEU A 104 3.09 -10.43 17.04
CA LEU A 104 2.47 -11.14 15.92
C LEU A 104 1.35 -12.09 16.37
N ARG A 105 1.52 -12.79 17.50
CA ARG A 105 0.48 -13.65 18.06
C ARG A 105 -0.76 -12.86 18.46
N VAL A 106 -0.61 -11.73 19.15
CA VAL A 106 -1.73 -10.88 19.56
C VAL A 106 -2.47 -10.30 18.34
N VAL A 107 -1.71 -9.83 17.35
CA VAL A 107 -2.28 -9.28 16.11
C VAL A 107 -2.97 -10.38 15.30
N GLY A 108 -2.35 -11.55 15.17
CA GLY A 108 -2.93 -12.73 14.52
C GLY A 108 -4.26 -13.16 15.15
N GLU A 109 -4.31 -13.21 16.49
CA GLU A 109 -5.53 -13.52 17.25
C GLU A 109 -6.62 -12.46 17.08
N LYS A 110 -6.24 -11.19 17.01
CA LYS A 110 -7.20 -10.10 16.73
C LYS A 110 -7.83 -10.25 15.35
N VAL A 111 -7.00 -10.49 14.32
CA VAL A 111 -7.47 -10.68 12.93
C VAL A 111 -8.32 -11.95 12.82
N ARG A 112 -7.96 -13.03 13.53
CA ARG A 112 -8.74 -14.27 13.59
C ARG A 112 -10.15 -14.03 14.12
N ARG A 113 -10.28 -13.31 15.25
CA ARG A 113 -11.60 -12.97 15.82
C ARG A 113 -12.42 -12.07 14.88
N GLN A 114 -11.77 -11.12 14.21
CA GLN A 114 -12.44 -10.29 13.21
C GLN A 114 -12.94 -11.12 12.02
N LEU A 115 -12.12 -12.06 11.55
CA LEU A 115 -12.49 -12.99 10.49
C LEU A 115 -13.69 -13.84 10.90
N GLU A 116 -13.66 -14.45 12.10
CA GLU A 116 -14.78 -15.25 12.63
C GLU A 116 -16.07 -14.43 12.71
N GLY A 117 -16.02 -13.19 13.19
CA GLY A 117 -17.18 -12.30 13.26
C GLY A 117 -17.76 -11.98 11.87
N VAL A 118 -16.92 -11.58 10.91
CA VAL A 118 -17.39 -11.26 9.55
C VAL A 118 -17.87 -12.52 8.81
N GLU A 119 -17.24 -13.68 9.03
CA GLU A 119 -17.72 -14.95 8.48
C GLU A 119 -19.09 -15.34 9.03
N GLN A 120 -19.34 -15.14 10.33
CA GLN A 120 -20.66 -15.35 10.93
C GLN A 120 -21.70 -14.41 10.31
N GLU A 121 -21.39 -13.13 10.14
CA GLU A 121 -22.28 -12.16 9.48
C GLU A 121 -22.62 -12.59 8.04
N VAL A 122 -21.62 -13.04 7.27
CA VAL A 122 -21.84 -13.54 5.89
C VAL A 122 -22.69 -14.80 5.89
N ARG A 123 -22.43 -15.75 6.80
CA ARG A 123 -23.25 -16.98 6.93
C ARG A 123 -24.69 -16.68 7.30
N LEU A 124 -24.93 -15.74 8.23
CA LEU A 124 -26.29 -15.31 8.59
C LEU A 124 -26.98 -14.63 7.40
N GLN A 125 -26.27 -13.81 6.64
CA GLN A 125 -26.81 -13.17 5.45
C GLN A 125 -27.14 -14.17 4.33
N ASP A 126 -26.26 -15.14 4.08
CA ASP A 126 -26.51 -16.22 3.13
C ASP A 126 -27.65 -17.13 3.61
N GLY A 127 -27.77 -17.39 4.92
CA GLY A 127 -28.89 -18.13 5.51
C GLY A 127 -30.23 -17.39 5.40
N MET A 128 -30.28 -16.09 5.66
CA MET A 128 -31.48 -15.27 5.47
C MET A 128 -31.86 -15.18 3.99
N ASN A 129 -30.89 -15.06 3.08
CA ASN A 129 -31.16 -15.15 1.64
C ASN A 129 -31.63 -16.55 1.25
N GLY A 130 -31.07 -17.63 1.82
CA GLY A 130 -31.52 -19.00 1.57
C GLY A 130 -32.95 -19.27 2.04
N VAL A 131 -33.38 -18.67 3.14
CA VAL A 131 -34.78 -18.76 3.65
C VAL A 131 -35.74 -17.89 2.82
N LEU A 132 -35.30 -16.71 2.36
CA LEU A 132 -36.15 -15.77 1.60
C LEU A 132 -36.17 -16.03 0.09
N GLN A 133 -35.12 -16.62 -0.49
CA GLN A 133 -34.97 -16.92 -1.93
C GLN A 133 -34.90 -18.42 -2.22
N GLY A 134 -34.96 -19.31 -1.21
CA GLY A 134 -35.10 -20.75 -1.39
C GLY A 134 -33.86 -21.49 -1.92
N ASP A 135 -32.67 -20.87 -1.93
CA ASP A 135 -31.60 -21.26 -2.84
C ASP A 135 -30.29 -21.80 -2.22
N THR A 136 -30.37 -22.50 -1.07
CA THR A 136 -29.19 -23.25 -0.58
C THR A 136 -29.46 -24.72 -0.26
N GLY A 137 -30.74 -25.12 -0.26
CA GLY A 137 -31.14 -26.51 -0.37
C GLY A 137 -32.09 -26.60 -1.56
N ARG A 138 -31.90 -27.58 -2.44
CA ARG A 138 -32.91 -27.86 -3.47
C ARG A 138 -34.23 -28.07 -2.74
N LYS A 139 -35.18 -27.12 -2.83
CA LYS A 139 -36.53 -27.28 -2.27
C LYS A 139 -37.16 -28.47 -2.98
N ILE A 140 -37.25 -29.60 -2.29
CA ILE A 140 -37.95 -30.79 -2.76
C ILE A 140 -39.41 -30.59 -2.40
N VAL A 141 -40.25 -30.47 -3.41
CA VAL A 141 -41.71 -30.44 -3.27
C VAL A 141 -42.22 -31.81 -3.71
N PHE A 142 -42.94 -32.49 -2.81
CA PHE A 142 -43.61 -33.75 -3.13
C PHE A 142 -44.98 -33.44 -3.76
N ALA A 143 -45.39 -34.22 -4.76
CA ALA A 143 -46.67 -34.08 -5.44
C ALA A 143 -47.39 -35.43 -5.44
N ASP A 144 -48.72 -35.42 -5.28
CA ASP A 144 -49.52 -36.64 -5.14
C ASP A 144 -49.92 -37.23 -6.50
N SER A 145 -49.81 -36.46 -7.59
CA SER A 145 -50.08 -36.91 -8.96
C SER A 145 -49.15 -36.30 -10.02
N LEU A 146 -49.03 -36.95 -11.18
CA LEU A 146 -48.25 -36.46 -12.32
C LEU A 146 -48.79 -35.14 -12.90
N GLU A 147 -50.11 -34.90 -12.83
CA GLU A 147 -50.71 -33.66 -13.29
C GLU A 147 -50.41 -32.49 -12.35
N GLU A 148 -50.44 -32.75 -11.04
CA GLU A 148 -50.07 -31.78 -10.01
C GLU A 148 -48.57 -31.44 -10.08
N GLN A 149 -47.72 -32.42 -10.34
CA GLN A 149 -46.29 -32.20 -10.59
C GLN A 149 -46.07 -31.24 -11.78
N ARG A 150 -46.81 -31.43 -12.89
CA ARG A 150 -46.71 -30.54 -14.06
C ARG A 150 -47.20 -29.13 -13.77
N ARG A 151 -48.29 -28.97 -13.02
CA ARG A 151 -48.80 -27.64 -12.60
C ARG A 151 -47.81 -26.91 -11.71
N LEU A 152 -47.27 -27.60 -10.70
CA LEU A 152 -46.24 -27.05 -9.82
C LEU A 152 -44.95 -26.69 -10.57
N TRP A 153 -44.62 -27.41 -11.63
CA TRP A 153 -43.46 -27.11 -12.48
C TRP A 153 -43.69 -25.85 -13.33
N ILE A 154 -44.88 -25.69 -13.90
CA ILE A 154 -45.28 -24.51 -14.69
C ILE A 154 -45.38 -23.27 -13.78
N GLU A 155 -46.07 -23.37 -12.65
CA GLU A 155 -46.22 -22.27 -11.68
C GLU A 155 -44.88 -21.83 -11.09
N ARG A 156 -43.94 -22.77 -10.92
CA ARG A 156 -42.57 -22.45 -10.51
C ARG A 156 -41.78 -21.75 -11.61
N GLY A 157 -41.91 -22.19 -12.86
CA GLY A 157 -41.26 -21.55 -14.01
C GLY A 157 -41.70 -20.09 -14.18
N ASP A 158 -43.00 -19.82 -14.06
CA ASP A 158 -43.56 -18.47 -14.17
C ASP A 158 -43.14 -17.54 -13.02
N MET A 159 -42.92 -18.06 -11.79
CA MET A 159 -42.38 -17.27 -10.66
C MET A 159 -40.87 -17.02 -10.72
N GLU A 160 -40.10 -17.95 -11.31
CA GLU A 160 -38.65 -17.82 -11.48
C GLU A 160 -38.32 -16.76 -12.56
N ASP A 161 -39.13 -16.63 -13.61
CA ASP A 161 -38.95 -15.62 -14.66
C ASP A 161 -39.23 -14.17 -14.21
N GLU A 162 -40.10 -13.96 -13.21
CA GLU A 162 -40.31 -12.61 -12.61
C GLU A 162 -39.18 -12.17 -11.66
N ASN A 163 -38.42 -13.12 -11.11
CA ASN A 163 -37.27 -12.86 -10.20
C ASN A 163 -35.90 -13.10 -10.85
N GLY A 164 -35.88 -13.62 -12.08
CA GLY A 164 -34.72 -13.95 -12.90
C GLY A 164 -33.81 -12.74 -13.12
N ASP A 165 -32.60 -12.86 -12.61
CA ASP A 165 -31.51 -11.90 -12.72
C ASP A 165 -30.90 -11.96 -14.14
N SER A 166 -31.57 -11.41 -15.15
CA SER A 166 -30.91 -11.11 -16.44
C SER A 166 -30.29 -9.71 -16.38
N ASP A 167 -29.13 -9.61 -15.73
CA ASP A 167 -28.18 -8.53 -16.00
C ASP A 167 -27.48 -8.82 -17.33
N GLU A 168 -28.23 -8.75 -18.44
CA GLU A 168 -27.66 -8.67 -19.78
C GLU A 168 -27.90 -7.27 -20.32
N GLY A 169 -26.81 -6.50 -20.41
CA GLY A 169 -26.75 -5.33 -21.28
C GLY A 169 -27.02 -5.78 -22.73
N ARG A 170 -28.28 -5.75 -23.14
CA ARG A 170 -28.67 -5.89 -24.54
C ARG A 170 -29.44 -4.65 -24.97
N SER A 171 -28.72 -3.76 -25.63
CA SER A 171 -29.30 -2.69 -26.43
C SER A 171 -30.21 -3.27 -27.51
N GLU A 172 -31.35 -2.60 -27.68
CA GLU A 172 -32.13 -2.44 -28.91
C GLU A 172 -32.61 -3.67 -29.70
N LYS A 173 -33.95 -3.63 -29.92
CA LYS A 173 -34.73 -4.29 -30.97
C LYS A 173 -34.79 -5.83 -30.94
N GLY A 174 -35.86 -6.33 -30.33
CA GLY A 174 -36.36 -7.70 -30.53
C GLY A 174 -37.86 -7.71 -30.30
N GLU A 175 -38.61 -8.14 -31.31
CA GLU A 175 -40.05 -8.00 -31.45
C GLU A 175 -40.85 -8.86 -30.45
N ALA A 176 -41.97 -8.29 -29.98
CA ALA A 176 -42.90 -8.96 -29.08
C ALA A 176 -43.62 -10.12 -29.81
N SER A 177 -43.41 -11.34 -29.33
CA SER A 177 -44.14 -12.52 -29.77
C SER A 177 -45.57 -12.51 -29.22
N PHE A 178 -46.50 -12.84 -30.11
CA PHE A 178 -47.95 -12.70 -30.03
C PHE A 178 -48.56 -13.93 -29.35
N GLY A 179 -49.19 -13.75 -28.18
CA GLY A 179 -49.99 -14.79 -27.52
C GLY A 179 -50.57 -14.34 -26.18
N GLU A 180 -51.89 -14.17 -26.14
CA GLU A 180 -52.75 -13.99 -24.96
C GLU A 180 -52.56 -12.73 -24.09
N LYS A 181 -53.04 -11.59 -24.62
CA LYS A 181 -53.41 -10.43 -23.80
C LYS A 181 -54.68 -10.74 -23.00
N GLN A 182 -54.52 -11.22 -21.77
CA GLN A 182 -55.57 -11.11 -20.76
C GLN A 182 -55.85 -9.62 -20.48
N LYS A 183 -57.13 -9.25 -20.44
CA LYS A 183 -57.63 -7.87 -20.31
C LYS A 183 -57.18 -7.25 -18.97
N GLN A 184 -56.08 -6.49 -18.96
CA GLN A 184 -55.71 -5.64 -17.83
C GLN A 184 -56.46 -4.30 -17.89
N ALA A 185 -57.08 -3.90 -16.78
CA ALA A 185 -57.75 -2.60 -16.66
C ALA A 185 -56.75 -1.44 -16.86
N GLN A 186 -57.16 -0.40 -17.59
CA GLN A 186 -56.35 0.80 -17.86
C GLN A 186 -56.06 1.55 -16.54
N LYS A 187 -54.86 1.39 -15.98
CA LYS A 187 -54.42 2.10 -14.77
C LYS A 187 -54.22 3.60 -15.08
N SER A 188 -54.51 4.47 -14.10
CA SER A 188 -54.33 5.92 -14.28
C SER A 188 -52.84 6.31 -14.38
N LYS A 189 -52.51 7.40 -15.08
CA LYS A 189 -51.12 7.88 -15.25
C LYS A 189 -50.35 8.02 -13.92
N LYS A 190 -51.00 8.53 -12.87
CA LYS A 190 -50.42 8.65 -11.52
C LYS A 190 -50.11 7.31 -10.87
N GLN A 191 -50.93 6.28 -11.12
CA GLN A 191 -50.68 4.93 -10.62
C GLN A 191 -49.50 4.28 -11.34
N ILE A 192 -49.32 4.56 -12.64
CA ILE A 192 -48.19 4.06 -13.43
C ILE A 192 -46.88 4.70 -12.94
N GLU A 193 -46.86 6.02 -12.73
CA GLU A 193 -45.67 6.72 -12.20
C GLU A 193 -45.29 6.25 -10.79
N ALA A 194 -46.27 6.00 -9.92
CA ALA A 194 -46.03 5.46 -8.58
C ALA A 194 -45.49 4.02 -8.63
N GLU A 195 -46.00 3.18 -9.53
CA GLU A 195 -45.51 1.82 -9.75
C GLU A 195 -44.07 1.83 -10.30
N GLU A 196 -43.74 2.72 -11.23
CA GLU A 196 -42.38 2.91 -11.75
C GLU A 196 -41.40 3.42 -10.69
N TRP A 197 -41.83 4.35 -9.84
CA TRP A 197 -41.02 4.85 -8.73
C TRP A 197 -40.73 3.75 -7.70
N ALA A 198 -41.75 2.98 -7.31
CA ALA A 198 -41.59 1.82 -6.43
C ALA A 198 -40.66 0.75 -7.04
N ARG A 199 -40.79 0.45 -8.35
CA ARG A 199 -39.88 -0.46 -9.05
C ARG A 199 -38.43 0.04 -9.03
N ARG A 200 -38.20 1.33 -9.28
CA ARG A 200 -36.85 1.94 -9.22
C ARG A 200 -36.26 1.88 -7.82
N GLU A 201 -37.05 2.15 -6.79
CA GLU A 201 -36.64 2.05 -5.39
C GLU A 201 -36.26 0.61 -5.02
N MET A 202 -37.07 -0.38 -5.43
CA MET A 202 -36.78 -1.80 -5.21
C MET A 202 -35.50 -2.26 -5.92
N LEU A 203 -35.27 -1.82 -7.16
CA LEU A 203 -34.02 -2.11 -7.89
C LEU A 203 -32.81 -1.46 -7.22
N ALA A 204 -32.93 -0.22 -6.76
CA ALA A 204 -31.88 0.47 -6.01
C ALA A 204 -31.56 -0.26 -4.70
N ALA A 205 -32.58 -0.70 -3.95
CA ALA A 205 -32.43 -1.49 -2.73
C ALA A 205 -31.75 -2.86 -3.00
N ARG A 206 -32.14 -3.56 -4.07
CA ARG A 206 -31.50 -4.83 -4.49
C ARG A 206 -30.03 -4.62 -4.85
N ARG A 207 -29.71 -3.56 -5.62
CA ARG A 207 -28.32 -3.19 -5.97
C ARG A 207 -27.50 -2.87 -4.72
N LEU A 208 -28.07 -2.13 -3.77
CA LEU A 208 -27.39 -1.83 -2.50
C LEU A 208 -27.12 -3.10 -1.69
N LYS A 209 -28.08 -4.02 -1.62
CA LYS A 209 -27.93 -5.33 -0.95
C LYS A 209 -26.83 -6.18 -1.58
N LYS A 210 -26.79 -6.28 -2.92
CA LYS A 210 -25.72 -6.98 -3.68
C LYS A 210 -24.34 -6.36 -3.44
N ARG A 211 -24.24 -5.03 -3.49
CA ARG A 211 -22.97 -4.35 -3.17
C ARG A 211 -22.53 -4.61 -1.73
N ALA A 212 -23.45 -4.60 -0.77
CA ALA A 212 -23.15 -4.89 0.62
C ALA A 212 -22.66 -6.34 0.84
N THR A 213 -23.26 -7.35 0.17
CA THR A 213 -22.77 -8.75 0.22
C THR A 213 -21.37 -8.86 -0.37
N GLU A 214 -21.14 -8.26 -1.54
CA GLU A 214 -19.84 -8.28 -2.22
C GLU A 214 -18.74 -7.66 -1.36
N VAL A 215 -19.01 -6.50 -0.73
CA VAL A 215 -18.06 -5.84 0.17
C VAL A 215 -17.74 -6.72 1.37
N ARG A 216 -18.73 -7.38 1.98
CA ARG A 216 -18.51 -8.32 3.09
C ARG A 216 -17.67 -9.53 2.67
N ARG A 217 -17.97 -10.13 1.50
CA ARG A 217 -17.19 -11.26 0.96
C ARG A 217 -15.74 -10.86 0.68
N LYS A 218 -15.51 -9.70 0.04
CA LYS A 218 -14.16 -9.15 -0.17
C LYS A 218 -13.43 -8.89 1.15
N LYS A 219 -14.14 -8.42 2.19
CA LYS A 219 -13.58 -8.23 3.53
C LYS A 219 -13.15 -9.55 4.17
N VAL A 220 -13.94 -10.62 4.04
CA VAL A 220 -13.57 -11.98 4.50
C VAL A 220 -12.30 -12.44 3.79
N GLU A 221 -12.25 -12.33 2.47
CA GLU A 221 -11.07 -12.72 1.69
C GLU A 221 -9.81 -11.95 2.10
N ALA A 222 -9.92 -10.63 2.26
CA ALA A 222 -8.82 -9.79 2.73
C ALA A 222 -8.33 -10.21 4.14
N LEU A 223 -9.25 -10.45 5.07
CA LEU A 223 -8.91 -10.90 6.43
C LEU A 223 -8.29 -12.30 6.44
N ARG A 224 -8.72 -13.21 5.55
CA ARG A 224 -8.10 -14.54 5.38
C ARG A 224 -6.66 -14.44 4.90
N VAL A 225 -6.41 -13.59 3.90
CA VAL A 225 -5.04 -13.34 3.39
C VAL A 225 -4.17 -12.75 4.51
N GLN A 226 -4.64 -11.71 5.19
CA GLN A 226 -3.92 -11.09 6.30
C GLN A 226 -3.62 -12.08 7.43
N HIS A 227 -4.60 -12.89 7.84
CA HIS A 227 -4.38 -13.89 8.88
C HIS A 227 -3.34 -14.93 8.46
N LYS A 228 -3.41 -15.41 7.20
CA LYS A 228 -2.42 -16.36 6.65
C LYS A 228 -1.01 -15.77 6.64
N GLU A 229 -0.86 -14.52 6.26
CA GLU A 229 0.44 -13.82 6.26
C GLU A 229 0.99 -13.67 7.69
N LEU A 230 0.15 -13.29 8.65
CA LEU A 230 0.54 -13.17 10.05
C LEU A 230 0.97 -14.52 10.65
N VAL A 231 0.23 -15.59 10.36
CA VAL A 231 0.58 -16.95 10.80
C VAL A 231 1.90 -17.42 10.16
N ALA A 232 2.11 -17.13 8.87
CA ALA A 232 3.37 -17.45 8.20
C ALA A 232 4.55 -16.69 8.82
N ALA A 233 4.37 -15.40 9.13
CA ALA A 233 5.37 -14.58 9.80
C ALA A 233 5.67 -15.07 11.22
N GLU A 234 4.65 -15.45 12.00
CA GLU A 234 4.83 -16.05 13.34
C GLU A 234 5.66 -17.34 13.25
N GLN A 235 5.32 -18.25 12.33
CA GLN A 235 6.07 -19.50 12.13
C GLN A 235 7.52 -19.25 11.70
N GLU A 236 7.76 -18.28 10.83
CA GLU A 236 9.11 -17.94 10.39
C GLU A 236 9.95 -17.34 11.52
N LEU A 237 9.34 -16.49 12.33
CA LEU A 237 9.99 -15.90 13.49
C LEU A 237 10.29 -16.95 14.57
N ASP A 238 9.37 -17.87 14.83
CA ASP A 238 9.61 -19.00 15.74
C ASP A 238 10.72 -19.92 15.22
N ARG A 239 10.80 -20.15 13.90
CA ARG A 239 11.95 -20.84 13.29
C ARG A 239 13.26 -20.08 13.49
N GLN A 240 13.26 -18.74 13.41
CA GLN A 240 14.46 -17.94 13.70
C GLN A 240 14.88 -18.07 15.16
N ARG A 241 13.92 -18.00 16.10
CA ARG A 241 14.18 -18.19 17.53
C ARG A 241 14.73 -19.58 17.82
N ALA A 242 14.12 -20.63 17.24
CA ALA A 242 14.60 -22.00 17.39
C ALA A 242 16.01 -22.22 16.81
N LYS A 243 16.38 -21.54 15.73
CA LYS A 243 17.75 -21.52 15.20
C LYS A 243 18.72 -20.81 16.15
N MET A 244 18.32 -19.69 16.75
CA MET A 244 19.14 -18.95 17.72
C MET A 244 19.31 -19.68 19.06
N GLU A 245 18.38 -20.57 19.41
CA GLU A 245 18.46 -21.45 20.58
C GLU A 245 19.18 -22.78 20.29
N ASN A 246 19.64 -23.01 19.05
CA ASN A 246 20.16 -24.30 18.61
C ASN A 246 19.20 -25.45 18.99
N SER A 247 17.90 -25.27 18.73
CA SER A 247 16.89 -26.29 19.00
C SER A 247 16.46 -27.05 17.77
N VAL A 248 16.63 -26.47 16.57
CA VAL A 248 16.18 -27.03 15.30
C VAL A 248 17.32 -26.98 14.29
N GLY A 249 17.47 -28.03 13.50
CA GLY A 249 18.41 -28.06 12.38
C GLY A 249 17.99 -27.14 11.23
N GLY A 250 18.79 -27.06 10.18
CA GLY A 250 18.44 -26.21 9.05
C GLY A 250 19.34 -26.40 7.86
N VAL A 251 19.12 -25.55 6.85
CA VAL A 251 19.99 -25.44 5.69
C VAL A 251 20.69 -24.10 5.79
N ASN A 252 22.02 -24.08 5.66
CA ASN A 252 22.75 -22.82 5.61
C ASN A 252 22.50 -22.11 4.25
N LYS A 253 23.00 -20.88 4.12
CA LYS A 253 22.86 -20.09 2.88
C LYS A 253 23.52 -20.75 1.65
N TYR A 254 24.40 -21.72 1.87
CA TYR A 254 25.12 -22.47 0.85
C TYR A 254 24.45 -23.81 0.50
N GLY A 255 23.25 -24.09 1.01
CA GLY A 255 22.52 -25.33 0.73
C GLY A 255 22.92 -26.54 1.58
N ILE A 256 23.86 -26.39 2.53
CA ILE A 256 24.32 -27.47 3.40
C ILE A 256 23.32 -27.68 4.54
N LYS A 257 22.77 -28.90 4.61
CA LYS A 257 21.84 -29.32 5.68
C LYS A 257 22.62 -29.71 6.94
N TRP A 258 22.22 -29.20 8.09
CA TRP A 258 22.74 -29.58 9.40
C TRP A 258 21.60 -29.98 10.34
N LYS A 259 21.87 -30.94 11.23
CA LYS A 259 20.91 -31.43 12.22
C LYS A 259 21.57 -31.59 13.58
N ILE A 260 20.79 -31.31 14.62
CA ILE A 260 21.19 -31.49 16.01
C ILE A 260 20.81 -32.92 16.39
N ARG A 261 21.80 -33.74 16.77
CA ARG A 261 21.59 -35.14 17.15
C ARG A 261 21.60 -35.35 18.66
N GLU A 262 22.02 -34.35 19.41
CA GLU A 262 22.10 -34.38 20.86
C GLU A 262 20.73 -34.04 21.47
N ARG A 263 20.34 -34.74 22.54
CA ARG A 263 19.16 -34.35 23.33
C ARG A 263 19.51 -33.14 24.19
N LYS A 264 18.51 -32.27 24.44
CA LYS A 264 18.63 -31.26 25.49
C LYS A 264 18.82 -31.99 26.83
N LYS A 265 19.88 -31.63 27.55
CA LYS A 265 20.15 -32.13 28.90
C LYS A 265 19.15 -31.53 29.89
#